data_AF-A0A5J5RMM9-F1
#
_entry.id   AF-A0A5J5RMM9-F1
#
_cell.length_a   1.000
_cell.length_b   1.000
_cell.length_c   1.000
_cell.angle_alpha   90.00
_cell.angle_beta   90.00
_cell.angle_gamma   90.00
#
_symmetry.space_group_name_H-M   'P 1'
#
loop_
_entity.id
_entity.type
_entity.pdbx_description
1 polymer ?
#
loop_
_entity_poly.entity_id
_entity_poly.type
_entity_poly.pdbx_seq_one_letter_code
_entity_poly.pdbx_strand_id
1 'polypeptide(L)' 'MVDSDSIVELTWCINEKSRPWKYWHIFASIDEIKMSIHEVLFRKIGRDANGMADSLAKSGCFRSQMFFVDW' A
#
# COMPACT_ATOMS: atom_id res chain seq x y z
N MET A 1 4.34 3.35 10.82
CA MET A 1 5.16 2.35 10.09
C MET A 1 4.23 1.54 9.20
N VAL A 2 4.61 1.34 7.93
CA VAL A 2 3.85 0.59 6.92
C VAL A 2 4.65 -0.65 6.56
N ASP A 3 4.06 -1.82 6.82
CA ASP A 3 4.64 -3.12 6.52
C ASP A 3 4.05 -3.66 5.21
N SER A 4 4.90 -4.16 4.31
CA SER A 4 4.46 -4.83 3.08
C SER A 4 5.41 -5.97 2.71
N ASP A 5 4.88 -7.01 2.08
CA ASP A 5 5.68 -8.08 1.48
C ASP A 5 6.02 -7.81 -0.01
N SER A 6 5.56 -6.72 -0.60
CA SER A 6 5.86 -6.32 -1.98
C SER A 6 7.07 -5.39 -2.05
N ILE A 7 8.20 -5.90 -2.53
CA ILE A 7 9.40 -5.07 -2.71
C ILE A 7 9.18 -3.97 -3.75
N VAL A 8 8.35 -4.23 -4.76
CA VAL A 8 8.06 -3.27 -5.83
C VAL A 8 7.27 -2.09 -5.30
N GLU A 9 6.21 -2.34 -4.53
CA GLU A 9 5.40 -1.28 -3.91
C GLU A 9 6.23 -0.43 -2.94
N LEU A 10 7.03 -1.08 -2.09
CA LEU A 10 7.93 -0.37 -1.19
C LEU A 10 8.93 0.51 -1.95
N THR A 11 9.45 0.01 -3.08
CA THR A 11 10.36 0.79 -3.94
C THR A 11 9.66 2.02 -4.49
N TRP A 12 8.40 1.92 -4.91
CA TRP A 12 7.61 3.07 -5.38
C TRP A 12 7.34 4.09 -4.25
N CYS A 13 7.12 3.64 -3.02
CA CYS A 13 6.87 4.50 -1.87
C CYS A 13 8.12 5.28 -1.41
N ILE A 14 9.31 4.69 -1.59
CA ILE A 14 10.60 5.25 -1.16
C ILE A 14 11.27 6.05 -2.29
N ASN A 15 11.12 5.62 -3.55
CA ASN A 15 11.76 6.22 -4.71
C ASN A 15 10.73 6.64 -5.76
N GLU A 16 10.41 7.93 -5.80
CA GLU A 16 9.42 8.50 -6.70
C GLU A 16 9.74 8.27 -8.19
N LYS A 17 11.01 8.19 -8.56
CA LYS A 17 11.45 7.98 -9.95
C LYS A 17 11.14 6.58 -10.48
N SER A 18 10.89 5.64 -9.59
CA SER A 18 10.54 4.25 -9.96
C SER A 18 9.04 4.05 -10.22
N ARG A 19 8.22 5.09 -9.98
CA ARG A 19 6.77 5.01 -10.06
C ARG A 19 6.29 4.97 -11.52
N PRO A 20 5.46 3.99 -11.89
CA PRO A 20 4.84 3.97 -13.22
C PRO A 20 3.80 5.09 -13.36
N TRP A 21 3.93 5.91 -14.40
CA TRP A 21 3.06 7.07 -14.66
C TRP A 21 1.56 6.73 -14.69
N LYS A 22 1.19 5.52 -15.14
CA LYS A 22 -0.21 5.08 -15.23
C LYS A 22 -0.97 5.15 -13.89
N TYR A 23 -0.28 5.16 -12.76
CA TYR A 23 -0.88 5.23 -11.42
C TYR A 23 -0.61 6.57 -10.71
N TRP A 24 -0.31 7.64 -11.45
CA TRP A 24 0.06 8.95 -10.88
C TRP A 24 -0.94 9.46 -9.84
N HIS A 25 -2.25 9.31 -10.08
CA HIS A 25 -3.30 9.76 -9.16
C HIS A 25 -3.26 9.01 -7.82
N ILE A 26 -2.95 7.71 -7.84
CA ILE A 26 -2.79 6.90 -6.62
C ILE A 26 -1.57 7.39 -5.83
N PHE A 27 -0.46 7.62 -6.51
CA PHE A 27 0.76 8.10 -5.85
C PHE A 27 0.58 9.50 -5.25
N ALA A 28 -0.15 10.39 -5.91
CA ALA A 28 -0.49 11.70 -5.36
C ALA A 28 -1.26 11.57 -4.04
N SER A 29 -2.27 10.69 -3.97
CA SER A 29 -3.00 10.41 -2.72
C SER A 29 -2.12 9.80 -1.64
N ILE A 30 -1.20 8.89 -1.99
CA ILE A 30 -0.24 8.32 -1.04
C ILE A 30 0.66 9.41 -0.46
N ASP A 31 1.16 10.33 -1.29
CA ASP A 31 2.04 11.40 -0.83
C ASP A 31 1.31 12.40 0.09
N GLU A 32 0.05 12.72 -0.21
CA GLU A 32 -0.81 13.53 0.66
C GLU A 32 -1.01 12.89 2.03
N ILE A 33 -1.33 11.58 2.05
CA ILE A 33 -1.46 10.82 3.29
C ILE A 33 -0.14 10.80 4.06
N LYS A 34 1.00 10.59 3.38
CA LYS A 34 2.32 10.63 4.01
C LYS A 34 2.59 11.99 4.67
N MET A 35 2.24 13.09 4.00
CA MET A 35 2.38 14.44 4.56
C MET A 35 1.53 14.62 5.83
N SER A 36 0.31 14.08 5.87
CA SER A 36 -0.55 14.19 7.06
C SER A 36 0.02 13.44 8.28
N ILE A 37 0.67 12.29 8.06
CA ILE A 37 1.18 11.41 9.13
C ILE A 37 2.58 11.86 9.61
N HIS A 38 3.20 12.85 8.95
CA HIS A 38 4.56 13.36 9.16
C HIS A 38 5.67 12.34 8.90
N GLU A 39 5.78 11.30 9.74
CA GLU A 39 6.88 10.33 9.66
C GLU A 39 6.35 8.93 9.32
N VAL A 40 6.41 8.59 8.03
CA VAL A 40 6.03 7.28 7.51
C VAL A 40 7.26 6.48 7.16
N LEU A 41 7.56 5.47 7.97
CA LEU A 41 8.59 4.46 7.68
C LEU A 41 7.98 3.26 6.97
N PHE A 42 8.68 2.75 5.96
CA PHE A 42 8.31 1.59 5.18
C PHE A 42 9.24 0.42 5.49
N ARG A 43 8.67 -0.77 5.74
CA ARG A 43 9.45 -1.96 6.09
C ARG A 43 9.01 -3.18 5.28
N LYS A 44 10.00 -3.89 4.74
CA LYS A 44 9.78 -5.17 4.08
C LYS A 44 9.60 -6.26 5.13
N ILE A 45 8.47 -6.94 5.07
CA ILE A 45 8.19 -8.12 5.89
C ILE A 45 8.12 -9.39 5.03
N GLY A 46 8.29 -10.55 5.67
CA GLY A 46 8.05 -11.84 5.03
C GLY A 46 6.56 -12.04 4.75
N ARG A 47 6.24 -12.87 3.75
CA ARG A 47 4.84 -13.15 3.37
C ARG A 47 4.03 -13.72 4.53
N ASP A 48 4.64 -14.58 5.35
CA ASP A 48 3.98 -15.20 6.50
C ASP A 48 3.56 -14.16 7.55
N ALA A 49 4.36 -13.09 7.71
CA ALA A 49 4.01 -11.97 8.58
C ALA A 49 2.93 -11.05 7.96
N ASN A 50 2.72 -11.11 6.64
CA ASN A 50 1.69 -10.37 5.92
C ASN A 50 0.38 -11.18 5.72
N GLY A 51 0.26 -12.34 6.38
CA GLY A 51 -0.83 -13.29 6.14
C GLY A 51 -2.22 -12.72 6.38
N MET A 52 -2.39 -11.80 7.33
CA MET A 52 -3.67 -11.13 7.59
C MET A 52 -4.07 -10.22 6.42
N ALA A 53 -3.15 -9.39 5.93
CA ALA A 53 -3.42 -8.51 4.80
C ALA A 53 -3.71 -9.30 3.51
N ASP A 54 -2.95 -10.37 3.25
CA ASP A 54 -3.18 -11.26 2.11
C ASP A 54 -4.55 -11.97 2.20
N SER A 55 -4.93 -12.43 3.39
CA SER A 55 -6.25 -13.06 3.62
C SER A 55 -7.40 -12.07 3.39
N LEU A 56 -7.26 -10.83 3.86
CA LEU A 56 -8.26 -9.77 3.66
C LEU A 56 -8.36 -9.37 2.18
N ALA A 57 -7.23 -9.21 1.49
CA ALA A 57 -7.20 -8.89 0.06
C ALA A 57 -7.87 -9.99 -0.77
N LYS A 58 -7.61 -11.27 -0.47
CA LYS A 58 -8.28 -12.41 -1.08
C LYS A 58 -9.78 -12.39 -0.82
N SER A 59 -10.19 -12.20 0.43
CA SER A 59 -11.62 -12.09 0.81
C SER A 59 -12.33 -10.98 0.04
N GLY A 60 -11.67 -9.84 -0.16
CA GLY A 60 -12.18 -8.75 -1.00
C GLY A 60 -12.25 -9.09 -2.48
N CYS A 61 -11.25 -9.79 -3.03
CA CYS A 61 -11.22 -10.21 -4.44
C CYS A 61 -12.33 -11.22 -4.78
N PHE A 62 -12.71 -12.07 -3.83
CA PHE A 62 -13.82 -13.04 -4.00
C PHE A 62 -15.22 -12.40 -3.86
N ARG A 63 -15.31 -11.11 -3.51
CA ARG A 63 -16.57 -10.38 -3.40
C ARG A 63 -16.71 -9.40 -4.56
N SER A 64 -17.88 -9.38 -5.20
CA SER A 64 -18.21 -8.47 -6.30
C SER A 64 -18.43 -7.01 -5.86
N GLN A 65 -18.18 -6.66 -4.60
CA GLN A 65 -18.38 -5.32 -4.05
C GLN A 65 -17.14 -4.88 -3.25
N MET A 66 -16.66 -3.67 -3.54
CA MET A 66 -15.59 -3.01 -2.77
C MET A 66 -16.07 -2.75 -1.34
N PHE A 67 -15.20 -3.00 -0.36
CA PHE A 67 -15.41 -2.48 0.99
C PHE A 67 -15.12 -0.98 1.00
N PHE A 68 -16.11 -0.19 1.38
CA PHE A 68 -15.87 1.14 1.90
C PHE A 68 -15.34 0.99 3.34
N VAL A 69 -14.14 1.52 3.57
CA VAL A 69 -13.68 1.84 4.93
C VAL A 69 -14.09 3.29 5.15
N ASP A 70 -15.14 3.46 5.95
CA ASP A 70 -15.65 4.77 6.38
C ASP A 70 -14.93 5.16 7.69
N TRP A 71 -14.54 6.43 7.81
CA TRP A 71 -13.80 6.98 8.96
C TRP A 71 -14.74 7.80 9.85
#